data_AF-A0A2M7JPX4-F1
#
_entry.id   AF-A0A2M7JPX4-F1
#
_cell.length_a   1.000
_cell.length_b   1.000
_cell.length_c   1.000
_cell.angle_alpha   90.00
_cell.angle_beta   90.00
_cell.angle_gamma   90.00
#
_symmetry.space_group_name_H-M   'P 1'
#
loop_
_entity.id
_entity.type
_entity.pdbx_description
1 polymer ?
#
loop_
_entity_poly.entity_id
_entity_poly.type
_entity_poly.pdbx_seq_one_letter_code
_entity_poly.pdbx_strand_id
1 'polypeptide(L)'
;MDIVVSKYSVPIRLTEERWFHIIENHDDLAGHYDNVLQTIEDPDYIVEGYEWALIALKGVSKSKFLTVVYKEISKTSLEKEVVLWQKK
;
A
#
# COMPACT_ATOMS: atom_id res chain seq x y z
N MET A 1 -15.47 1.13 -0.58
CA MET A 1 -14.69 1.13 0.68
C MET A 1 -14.28 -0.30 1.00
N ASP A 2 -12.98 -0.56 1.06
CA ASP A 2 -12.45 -1.91 1.27
C ASP A 2 -11.59 -2.00 2.53
N ILE A 3 -11.63 -3.15 3.17
CA ILE A 3 -10.85 -3.48 4.36
C ILE A 3 -10.01 -4.70 4.00
N VAL A 4 -8.70 -4.55 4.09
CA VAL A 4 -7.74 -5.63 3.89
C VAL A 4 -7.01 -5.89 5.20
N VAL A 5 -6.72 -7.16 5.51
CA VAL A 5 -5.98 -7.52 6.71
C VAL A 5 -4.51 -7.58 6.34
N SER A 6 -3.66 -6.83 7.05
CA SER A 6 -2.21 -6.89 6.85
C SER A 6 -1.64 -8.24 7.31
N LYS A 7 -0.38 -8.51 6.94
CA LYS A 7 0.37 -9.69 7.41
C LYS A 7 0.42 -9.83 8.94
N TYR A 8 0.32 -8.72 9.68
CA TYR A 8 0.30 -8.71 11.15
C TYR A 8 -1.12 -8.80 11.74
N SER A 9 -2.10 -9.23 10.95
CA SER A 9 -3.52 -9.32 11.35
C SER A 9 -4.14 -7.97 11.74
N VAL A 10 -3.59 -6.86 11.24
CA VAL A 10 -4.14 -5.52 11.49
C VAL A 10 -5.07 -5.15 10.33
N PRO A 11 -6.35 -4.80 10.60
CA PRO A 11 -7.26 -4.37 9.55
C PRO A 11 -6.88 -2.99 9.05
N ILE A 12 -6.64 -2.90 7.75
CA ILE A 12 -6.26 -1.71 7.01
C ILE A 12 -7.44 -1.30 6.12
N ARG A 13 -7.94 -0.08 6.33
CA ARG A 13 -9.11 0.45 5.61
C ARG A 13 -8.66 1.46 4.56
N LEU A 14 -8.94 1.17 3.31
CA LEU A 14 -8.76 2.09 2.19
C LEU A 14 -10.15 2.62 1.78
N THR A 15 -10.39 3.92 2.00
CA THR A 15 -11.61 4.57 1.53
C THR A 15 -11.45 5.01 0.08
N GLU A 16 -12.56 5.07 -0.65
CA GLU A 16 -12.56 5.51 -2.05
C GLU A 16 -12.01 6.93 -2.18
N GLU A 17 -12.37 7.85 -1.29
CA GLU A 17 -11.83 9.22 -1.27
C GLU A 17 -10.29 9.24 -1.17
N ARG A 18 -9.71 8.36 -0.35
CA ARG A 18 -8.24 8.27 -0.23
C ARG A 18 -7.61 7.65 -1.46
N TRP A 19 -8.27 6.67 -2.06
CA TRP A 19 -7.84 6.09 -3.33
C TRP A 19 -7.88 7.12 -4.47
N PHE A 20 -8.94 7.92 -4.54
CA PHE A 20 -9.05 9.02 -5.50
C PHE A 20 -7.91 10.02 -5.32
N HIS A 21 -7.60 10.45 -4.09
CA HIS A 21 -6.45 11.33 -3.85
C HIS A 21 -5.09 10.73 -4.26
N ILE A 22 -4.95 9.41 -4.17
CA ILE A 22 -3.75 8.71 -4.65
C ILE A 22 -3.69 8.76 -6.18
N ILE A 23 -4.78 8.40 -6.87
CA ILE A 23 -4.84 8.41 -8.35
C ILE A 23 -4.68 9.84 -8.90
N GLU A 24 -5.25 10.85 -8.24
CA GLU A 24 -5.11 12.25 -8.67
C GLU A 24 -3.64 12.70 -8.77
N ASN A 25 -2.77 12.15 -7.94
CA ASN A 25 -1.33 12.40 -7.99
C ASN A 25 -0.56 11.36 -8.81
N HIS A 26 -1.09 10.13 -8.91
CA HIS A 26 -0.47 8.97 -9.52
C HIS A 26 -1.47 8.25 -10.44
N ASP A 27 -1.72 8.83 -11.60
CA ASP A 27 -2.67 8.29 -12.58
C ASP A 27 -2.21 6.91 -13.13
N ASP A 28 -0.92 6.59 -12.98
CA ASP A 28 -0.34 5.29 -13.29
C ASP A 28 -0.78 4.17 -12.35
N LEU A 29 -1.38 4.50 -11.20
CA LEU A 29 -2.03 3.55 -10.30
C LEU A 29 -3.50 3.28 -10.66
N ALA A 30 -4.08 4.03 -11.60
CA ALA A 30 -5.46 3.81 -12.03
C ALA A 30 -5.59 2.39 -12.64
N GLY A 31 -6.31 1.51 -11.95
CA GLY A 31 -6.46 0.10 -12.31
C GLY A 31 -5.57 -0.88 -11.52
N HIS A 32 -4.68 -0.38 -10.66
CA HIS A 32 -3.88 -1.20 -9.74
C HIS A 32 -4.46 -1.31 -8.33
N TYR A 33 -5.74 -0.94 -8.14
CA TYR A 33 -6.41 -0.98 -6.83
C TYR A 33 -6.30 -2.35 -6.15
N ASP A 34 -6.67 -3.41 -6.86
CA ASP A 34 -6.56 -4.78 -6.35
C ASP A 34 -5.11 -5.17 -6.04
N ASN A 35 -4.15 -4.74 -6.86
CA ASN A 35 -2.74 -5.02 -6.63
C ASN A 35 -2.24 -4.35 -5.34
N VAL A 36 -2.70 -3.13 -5.04
CA VAL A 36 -2.37 -2.42 -3.81
C VAL A 36 -2.93 -3.17 -2.60
N LEU A 37 -4.21 -3.56 -2.63
CA LEU A 37 -4.81 -4.37 -1.56
C LEU A 37 -4.07 -5.69 -1.38
N GLN A 38 -3.79 -6.41 -2.46
CA GLN A 38 -3.06 -7.67 -2.41
C GLN A 38 -1.60 -7.52 -1.94
N THR A 39 -1.00 -6.33 -2.09
CA THR A 39 0.34 -6.01 -1.57
C THR A 39 0.31 -5.79 -0.06
N ILE A 40 -0.80 -5.30 0.48
CA ILE A 40 -0.99 -5.15 1.92
C ILE A 40 -1.26 -6.52 2.57
N GLU A 41 -2.10 -7.34 1.92
CA GLU A 41 -2.47 -8.67 2.41
C GLU A 41 -1.30 -9.66 2.37
N ASP A 42 -0.65 -9.78 1.20
CA ASP A 42 0.40 -10.75 0.95
C ASP A 42 1.57 -10.12 0.18
N PRO A 43 2.42 -9.33 0.86
CA PRO A 43 3.63 -8.78 0.27
C PRO A 43 4.75 -9.82 0.17
N ASP A 44 5.57 -9.69 -0.89
CA ASP A 44 6.82 -10.46 -1.04
C ASP A 44 7.84 -10.06 0.03
N TYR A 45 7.95 -8.76 0.30
CA TYR A 45 8.84 -8.21 1.32
C TYR A 45 8.15 -7.12 2.12
N ILE A 46 8.42 -7.09 3.43
CA ILE A 46 8.03 -5.99 4.31
C ILE A 46 9.31 -5.37 4.87
N VAL A 47 9.42 -4.07 4.74
CA VAL A 47 10.51 -3.27 5.33
C VAL A 47 9.90 -2.37 6.39
N GLU A 48 10.45 -2.42 7.59
CA GLU A 48 10.12 -1.47 8.65
C GLU A 48 10.78 -0.13 8.34
N GLY A 49 9.95 0.90 8.13
CA GLY A 49 10.37 2.28 7.94
C GLY A 49 10.50 3.03 9.27
N TYR A 50 10.54 4.36 9.18
CA TYR A 50 10.63 5.24 10.34
C TYR A 50 9.26 5.39 11.04
N GLU A 51 9.25 5.59 12.37
CA GLU A 51 8.03 5.82 13.16
C GLU A 51 6.90 4.78 12.94
N TRP A 52 7.25 3.49 12.92
CA TRP A 52 6.29 2.37 12.78
C TRP A 52 5.58 2.32 11.41
N ALA A 53 6.12 3.01 10.41
CA ALA A 53 5.70 2.79 9.03
C ALA A 53 6.17 1.41 8.56
N LEU A 54 5.32 0.71 7.83
CA LEU A 54 5.62 -0.53 7.14
C LEU A 54 5.59 -0.27 5.64
N ILE A 55 6.58 -0.80 4.95
CA ILE A 55 6.74 -0.67 3.51
C ILE A 55 6.59 -2.07 2.92
N ALA A 56 5.42 -2.36 2.36
CA ALA A 56 5.18 -3.59 1.62
C ALA A 56 5.65 -3.46 0.18
N LEU A 57 6.39 -4.46 -0.29
CA LEU A 57 6.92 -4.56 -1.64
C LEU A 57 6.34 -5.82 -2.28
N LYS A 58 5.79 -5.68 -3.48
CA LYS A 58 5.27 -6.79 -4.28
C LYS A 58 5.74 -6.70 -5.73
N GLY A 59 6.27 -7.78 -6.27
CA GLY A 59 6.68 -7.86 -7.66
C GLY A 59 5.47 -7.92 -8.59
N VAL A 60 5.22 -6.85 -9.37
CA VAL A 60 4.15 -6.84 -10.38
C VAL A 60 4.66 -7.36 -11.73
N SER A 61 5.95 -7.23 -12.01
CA SER A 61 6.59 -7.79 -13.19
C SER A 61 8.09 -8.03 -12.95
N LYS A 62 8.78 -8.68 -13.91
CA LYS A 62 10.23 -9.02 -13.81
C LYS A 62 11.15 -7.86 -13.44
N SER A 63 10.73 -6.61 -13.67
CA SER A 63 11.52 -5.41 -13.35
C SER A 63 10.71 -4.31 -12.66
N LYS A 64 9.49 -4.59 -12.19
CA LYS A 64 8.66 -3.59 -11.49
C LYS A 64 8.18 -4.14 -10.16
N PHE A 65 8.39 -3.35 -9.12
CA PHE A 65 7.85 -3.59 -7.79
C PHE A 65 6.80 -2.52 -7.49
N LEU A 66 5.67 -2.95 -6.95
CA LEU A 66 4.70 -2.10 -6.31
C LEU A 66 5.12 -1.96 -4.85
N THR A 67 5.25 -0.72 -4.43
CA THR A 67 5.61 -0.38 -3.06
C THR A 67 4.42 0.32 -2.43
N VAL A 68 3.94 -0.21 -1.32
CA VAL A 68 2.84 0.37 -0.55
C VAL A 68 3.37 0.65 0.84
N VAL A 69 3.45 1.94 1.19
CA VAL A 69 3.74 2.35 2.56
C VAL A 69 2.42 2.47 3.29
N TYR A 70 2.35 1.88 4.48
CA TYR A 70 1.20 1.97 5.36
C TYR A 70 1.69 2.00 6.81
N LYS A 71 0.82 2.46 7.70
CA LYS A 71 1.11 2.46 9.13
C LYS A 71 0.01 1.70 9.86
N GLU A 72 0.43 0.71 10.65
CA GLU A 72 -0.48 -0.05 11.50
C GLU A 72 -0.73 0.75 12.79
N ILE A 73 -1.66 1.70 12.72
CA ILE A 73 -2.13 2.37 13.92
C ILE A 73 -3.13 1.41 14.57
N SER A 74 -2.84 0.95 15.79
CA SER A 74 -3.68 0.04 16.59
C SER A 74 -5.11 0.54 16.85
N LYS A 75 -5.47 1.72 16.31
CA LYS A 75 -6.82 2.23 16.14
C LYS A 75 -6.92 3.08 14.87
N THR A 76 -7.46 2.46 13.83
CA THR A 76 -8.46 3.07 12.93
C THR A 76 -8.11 4.42 12.27
N SER A 77 -6.91 4.59 11.72
CA SER A 77 -6.65 5.56 10.64
C SER A 77 -5.30 5.28 10.00
N LEU A 78 -5.27 5.12 8.67
CA LEU A 78 -4.00 5.15 7.95
C LEU A 78 -3.51 6.60 7.88
N GLU A 79 -2.24 6.84 8.13
CA GLU A 79 -1.55 8.04 7.65
C GLU A 79 -0.41 7.59 6.73
N LYS A 80 -0.47 8.12 5.49
CA LYS A 80 0.63 8.34 4.53
C LYS A 80 0.86 7.39 3.35
N GLU A 81 0.92 8.07 2.19
CA GLU A 81 1.79 7.99 1.00
C GLU A 81 2.20 6.62 0.44
N VAL A 82 1.47 6.18 -0.59
CA VAL A 82 1.92 5.13 -1.52
C VAL A 82 3.01 5.72 -2.42
N VAL A 83 4.28 5.44 -2.11
CA VAL A 83 5.42 5.85 -2.93
C VAL A 83 5.81 4.70 -3.86
N LEU A 84 5.41 4.77 -5.13
CA LEU A 84 5.93 3.89 -6.18
C LEU A 84 7.38 4.24 -6.50
N TRP A 85 8.31 3.33 -6.21
CA TRP A 85 9.70 3.46 -6.64
C TRP A 85 9.95 2.57 -7.87
N GLN A 86 9.98 3.17 -9.06
CA GLN A 86 10.47 2.52 -10.26
C GLN A 86 11.99 2.62 -10.32
N LYS A 87 12.70 1.49 -10.20
CA LYS A 87 14.11 1.43 -10.60
C LYS A 87 14.17 1.42 -12.13
N LYS A 88 14.74 2.47 -12.70
CA LYS A 88 15.12 2.55 -14.11
C LYS A 88 16.39 1.73 -14.37
#